data_AF-A0AAW9WMB2-F1
#
_entry.id   AF-A0AAW9WMB2-F1
#
_cell.length_a   1.000
_cell.length_b   1.000
_cell.length_c   1.000
_cell.angle_alpha   90.00
_cell.angle_beta   90.00
_cell.angle_gamma   90.00
#
_symmetry.space_group_name_H-M   'P 1'
#
loop_
_entity.id
_entity.type
_entity.pdbx_description
1 polymer ?
#
loop_
_entity_poly.entity_id
_entity_poly.type
_entity_poly.pdbx_seq_one_letter_code
_entity_poly.pdbx_strand_id
1 'polypeptide(L)'
;MLYLVRIRFQMNRRKTLMMNTDKQRHKRLKRPSPFLGACVAVAVLALLLVIYNISKPVPMVGSKTITIDVVYKDGKEDSYHVTTEAQYLKGAADAIPELTLDGTVTEEYGLMITTVNGVRADYTQDGAYWALLLNDEPCNYGISMQPIKDGEHYKLVYTPADQ
;
A
#
# COMPACT_ATOMS: atom_id res chain seq x y z
N MET A 1 60.56 -26.77 -53.60
CA MET A 1 59.79 -25.51 -53.50
C MET A 1 58.61 -25.55 -52.51
N LEU A 2 58.08 -26.71 -52.11
CA LEU A 2 56.93 -26.80 -51.18
C LEU A 2 57.24 -26.60 -49.68
N TYR A 3 58.49 -26.81 -49.24
CA TYR A 3 58.86 -26.74 -47.81
C TYR A 3 58.82 -25.32 -47.24
N LEU A 4 59.27 -24.33 -48.01
CA LEU A 4 59.34 -22.93 -47.58
C LEU A 4 57.95 -22.28 -47.46
N VAL A 5 56.98 -22.71 -48.28
CA VAL A 5 55.59 -22.23 -48.23
C VAL A 5 54.89 -22.71 -46.96
N ARG A 6 55.13 -23.96 -46.53
CA ARG A 6 54.58 -24.50 -45.27
C ARG A 6 55.12 -23.76 -44.03
N ILE A 7 56.41 -23.42 -44.01
CA ILE A 7 57.02 -22.69 -42.89
C ILE A 7 56.44 -21.27 -42.78
N ARG A 8 56.29 -20.56 -43.90
CA ARG A 8 55.69 -19.22 -43.93
C ARG A 8 54.23 -19.24 -43.47
N PHE A 9 53.48 -20.26 -43.87
CA PHE A 9 52.07 -20.44 -43.47
C PHE A 9 51.91 -20.76 -41.98
N GLN A 10 52.75 -21.65 -41.44
CA GLN A 10 52.76 -21.97 -40.00
C GLN A 10 53.16 -20.78 -39.14
N MET A 11 54.15 -19.99 -39.59
CA MET A 11 54.60 -18.81 -38.87
C MET A 11 53.55 -17.70 -38.87
N ASN A 12 52.82 -17.51 -39.97
CA ASN A 12 51.73 -16.54 -40.04
C ASN A 12 50.55 -16.94 -39.14
N ARG A 13 50.18 -18.23 -39.12
CA ARG A 13 49.17 -18.76 -38.18
C ARG A 13 49.55 -18.55 -36.72
N ARG A 14 50.82 -18.75 -36.34
CA ARG A 14 51.28 -18.53 -34.97
C ARG A 14 51.21 -17.06 -34.55
N LYS A 15 51.58 -16.12 -35.43
CA LYS A 15 51.43 -14.68 -35.17
C LYS A 15 49.95 -14.29 -34.97
N THR A 16 49.04 -14.79 -35.80
CA THR A 16 47.61 -14.52 -35.66
C THR A 16 47.03 -15.10 -34.36
N LEU A 17 47.51 -16.29 -33.93
CA LEU A 17 47.08 -16.89 -32.68
C LEU A 17 47.57 -16.09 -31.47
N MET A 18 48.85 -15.68 -31.44
CA MET A 18 49.44 -14.92 -30.34
C MET A 18 48.86 -13.50 -30.22
N MET A 19 48.43 -12.89 -31.32
CA MET A 19 47.83 -11.54 -31.33
C MET A 19 46.36 -11.50 -30.86
N ASN A 20 45.68 -12.66 -30.79
CA ASN A 20 44.32 -12.77 -30.28
C ASN A 20 44.30 -13.00 -28.75
N THR A 21 45.32 -13.68 -28.21
CA THR A 21 45.38 -14.02 -26.79
C THR A 21 45.69 -12.81 -25.89
N ASP A 22 46.38 -11.79 -26.39
CA ASP A 22 46.61 -10.54 -25.66
C ASP A 22 45.40 -9.58 -25.68
N LYS A 23 44.52 -9.67 -26.68
CA LYS A 23 43.27 -8.87 -26.73
C LYS A 23 42.21 -9.32 -25.72
N GLN A 24 42.37 -10.50 -25.12
CA GLN A 24 41.44 -11.07 -24.15
C GLN A 24 41.96 -11.00 -22.70
N ARG A 25 43.18 -10.51 -22.47
CA ARG A 25 43.65 -10.20 -21.12
C ARG A 25 43.01 -8.90 -20.63
N HIS A 26 41.92 -9.09 -19.89
CA HIS A 26 41.22 -8.11 -19.08
C HIS A 26 40.45 -7.00 -19.83
N LYS A 27 39.32 -7.37 -20.47
CA LYS A 27 38.14 -6.50 -20.31
C LYS A 27 37.69 -6.62 -18.86
N ARG A 28 38.33 -5.86 -17.96
CA ARG A 28 37.74 -5.55 -16.65
C ARG A 28 36.35 -5.02 -16.95
N LEU A 29 35.30 -5.75 -16.57
CA LEU A 29 33.97 -5.17 -16.46
C LEU A 29 34.15 -3.92 -15.59
N LYS A 30 34.07 -2.74 -16.21
CA LYS A 30 34.13 -1.48 -15.45
C LYS A 30 32.97 -1.57 -14.48
N ARG A 31 33.29 -1.67 -13.18
CA ARG A 31 32.28 -1.55 -12.13
C ARG A 31 31.50 -0.26 -12.43
N PRO A 32 30.16 -0.31 -12.56
CA PRO A 32 29.41 0.90 -12.78
C PRO A 32 29.78 1.88 -11.67
N SER A 33 30.06 3.13 -12.04
CA SER A 33 30.44 4.14 -11.06
C SER A 33 29.31 4.27 -10.02
N PRO A 34 29.61 4.50 -8.73
CA PRO A 34 28.58 4.65 -7.69
C PRO A 34 27.55 5.75 -8.02
N PHE A 35 27.93 6.70 -8.88
CA PHE A 35 27.05 7.72 -9.46
C PHE A 35 25.91 7.15 -10.29
N LEU A 36 26.14 6.12 -11.11
CA LEU A 36 25.07 5.52 -11.92
C LEU A 36 24.04 4.81 -11.02
N GLY A 37 24.51 4.17 -9.95
CA GLY A 37 23.62 3.58 -8.92
C GLY A 37 22.80 4.65 -8.20
N ALA A 38 23.40 5.77 -7.82
CA ALA A 38 22.70 6.88 -7.19
C ALA A 38 21.63 7.50 -8.10
N CYS A 39 21.90 7.69 -9.39
CA CYS A 39 20.92 8.21 -10.34
C CYS A 39 19.71 7.28 -10.50
N VAL A 40 19.93 5.97 -10.58
CA VAL A 40 18.84 4.98 -10.65
C VAL A 40 18.01 4.99 -9.36
N ALA A 41 18.65 5.08 -8.19
CA ALA A 41 17.94 5.17 -6.92
C ALA A 41 17.06 6.43 -6.83
N VAL A 42 17.56 7.59 -7.27
CA VAL A 42 16.78 8.83 -7.31
C VAL A 42 15.60 8.72 -8.28
N ALA A 43 15.79 8.12 -9.45
CA ALA A 43 14.71 7.90 -10.41
C ALA A 43 13.61 6.98 -9.86
N VAL A 44 13.99 5.92 -9.15
CA VAL A 44 13.04 5.02 -8.48
C VAL A 44 12.29 5.74 -7.37
N LEU A 45 12.97 6.52 -6.52
CA LEU A 45 12.32 7.31 -5.46
C LEU A 45 11.35 8.35 -6.02
N ALA A 46 11.72 9.04 -7.11
CA ALA A 46 10.84 9.98 -7.79
C ALA A 46 9.61 9.27 -8.36
N LEU A 47 9.78 8.10 -8.98
CA LEU A 47 8.67 7.30 -9.48
C LEU A 47 7.73 6.85 -8.36
N LEU A 48 8.28 6.34 -7.25
CA LEU A 48 7.49 5.95 -6.07
C LEU A 48 6.74 7.13 -5.47
N LEU A 49 7.37 8.31 -5.38
CA LEU A 49 6.72 9.53 -4.92
C LEU A 49 5.53 9.91 -5.82
N VAL A 50 5.71 9.83 -7.15
CA VAL A 50 4.63 10.13 -8.11
C VAL A 50 3.49 9.12 -7.96
N ILE A 51 3.79 7.83 -7.91
CA ILE A 51 2.79 6.78 -7.70
C ILE A 51 2.05 7.00 -6.37
N TYR A 52 2.78 7.30 -5.29
CA TYR A 52 2.19 7.57 -3.98
C TYR A 52 1.22 8.76 -4.02
N ASN A 53 1.56 9.84 -4.72
CA ASN A 53 0.66 10.99 -4.85
C ASN A 53 -0.58 10.71 -5.71
N ILE A 54 -0.49 9.81 -6.68
CA ILE A 54 -1.63 9.41 -7.53
C ILE A 54 -2.52 8.39 -6.81
N SER A 55 -1.94 7.47 -6.05
CA SER A 55 -2.65 6.39 -5.37
C SER A 55 -3.30 6.81 -4.05
N LYS A 56 -3.00 8.00 -3.51
CA LYS A 56 -3.72 8.52 -2.35
C LYS A 56 -5.20 8.68 -2.69
N PRO A 57 -6.12 8.14 -1.88
CA PRO A 57 -7.54 8.35 -2.10
C PRO A 57 -7.86 9.84 -1.93
N VAL A 58 -8.37 10.47 -2.99
CA VAL A 58 -8.83 11.86 -2.96
C VAL A 58 -10.27 11.87 -2.45
N PRO A 59 -10.58 12.61 -1.37
CA PRO A 59 -11.96 12.75 -0.91
C PRO A 59 -12.79 13.43 -2.00
N MET A 60 -13.94 12.85 -2.33
CA MET A 60 -14.81 13.36 -3.40
C MET A 60 -15.42 14.70 -2.97
N VAL A 61 -15.26 15.73 -3.80
CA VAL A 61 -15.80 17.08 -3.53
C VAL A 61 -17.30 17.09 -3.81
N GLY A 62 -18.09 17.61 -2.88
CA GLY A 62 -19.54 17.73 -2.99
C GLY A 62 -20.32 16.84 -2.03
N SER A 63 -21.64 16.92 -2.14
CA SER A 63 -22.58 16.11 -1.37
C SER A 63 -22.49 14.64 -1.76
N LYS A 64 -22.49 13.76 -0.76
CA LYS A 64 -22.36 12.30 -0.87
C LYS A 64 -23.45 11.65 -0.05
N THR A 65 -24.06 10.59 -0.55
CA THR A 65 -24.92 9.71 0.23
C THR A 65 -24.17 8.44 0.53
N ILE A 66 -24.01 8.12 1.80
CA ILE A 66 -23.38 6.87 2.25
C ILE A 66 -24.30 6.15 3.22
N THR A 67 -24.08 4.85 3.36
CA THR A 67 -24.74 4.02 4.37
C THR A 67 -23.72 3.59 5.41
N ILE A 68 -24.08 3.64 6.68
CA ILE A 68 -23.29 3.14 7.81
C ILE A 68 -24.18 2.17 8.58
N ASP A 69 -23.80 0.90 8.64
CA ASP A 69 -24.48 -0.08 9.48
C ASP A 69 -23.65 -0.39 10.72
N VAL A 70 -24.33 -0.62 11.84
CA VAL A 70 -23.74 -1.14 13.08
C VAL A 70 -24.30 -2.52 13.31
N VAL A 71 -23.44 -3.54 13.23
CA VAL A 71 -23.79 -4.94 13.47
C VAL A 71 -23.29 -5.33 14.85
N TYR A 72 -24.23 -5.61 15.77
CA TYR A 72 -23.91 -5.95 17.15
C TYR A 72 -23.62 -7.45 17.34
N LYS A 73 -23.15 -7.80 18.54
CA LYS A 73 -22.81 -9.18 18.93
C LYS A 73 -23.96 -10.18 18.77
N ASP A 74 -25.20 -9.74 18.97
CA ASP A 74 -26.41 -10.56 18.86
C ASP A 74 -26.94 -10.65 17.41
N GLY A 75 -26.25 -10.03 16.46
CA GLY A 75 -26.67 -9.93 15.06
C GLY A 75 -27.74 -8.87 14.80
N LYS A 76 -28.13 -8.07 15.81
CA LYS A 76 -28.94 -6.89 15.56
C LYS A 76 -28.16 -5.93 14.68
N GLU A 77 -28.88 -5.22 13.82
CA GLU A 77 -28.32 -4.21 12.92
C GLU A 77 -29.09 -2.89 13.06
N ASP A 78 -28.35 -1.80 13.20
CA ASP A 78 -28.88 -0.45 13.02
C ASP A 78 -28.27 0.13 11.73
N SER A 79 -29.08 0.69 10.83
CA SER A 79 -28.63 1.22 9.53
C SER A 79 -28.91 2.71 9.41
N TYR A 80 -27.88 3.47 9.06
CA TYR A 80 -27.94 4.93 8.95
C TYR A 80 -27.62 5.37 7.52
N HIS A 81 -28.54 6.13 6.91
CA HIS A 81 -28.35 6.73 5.60
C HIS A 81 -28.09 8.22 5.78
N VAL A 82 -26.90 8.68 5.40
CA VAL A 82 -26.48 10.06 5.63
C VAL A 82 -26.05 10.73 4.34
N THR A 83 -26.60 11.91 4.09
CA THR A 83 -26.11 12.82 3.06
C THR A 83 -25.15 13.82 3.69
N THR A 84 -23.91 13.88 3.22
CA THR A 84 -22.82 14.62 3.86
C THR A 84 -21.80 15.21 2.89
N GLU A 85 -21.22 16.34 3.26
CA GLU A 85 -20.07 16.95 2.59
C GLU A 85 -18.74 16.59 3.27
N ALA A 86 -18.76 15.82 4.36
CA ALA A 86 -17.55 15.40 5.08
C ALA A 86 -16.54 14.70 4.16
N GLN A 87 -15.25 14.91 4.39
CA GLN A 87 -14.20 14.26 3.60
C GLN A 87 -13.90 12.83 4.08
N TYR A 88 -14.11 12.57 5.38
CA TYR A 88 -13.78 11.32 6.05
C TYR A 88 -14.97 10.76 6.82
N LEU A 89 -14.98 9.45 7.02
CA LEU A 89 -16.09 8.70 7.59
C LEU A 89 -16.43 9.16 9.01
N LYS A 90 -15.44 9.50 9.84
CA LYS A 90 -15.69 10.03 11.19
C LYS A 90 -16.55 11.29 11.19
N GLY A 91 -16.31 12.22 10.26
CA GLY A 91 -17.12 13.43 10.16
C GLY A 91 -18.55 13.17 9.69
N ALA A 92 -18.76 12.14 8.87
CA ALA A 92 -20.10 11.69 8.50
C ALA A 92 -20.82 11.01 9.66
N ALA A 93 -20.11 10.15 10.40
CA ALA A 93 -20.63 9.46 11.57
C ALA A 93 -21.01 10.42 12.70
N ASP A 94 -20.17 11.44 12.98
CA ASP A 94 -20.42 12.45 14.01
C ASP A 94 -21.66 13.32 13.74
N ALA A 95 -22.11 13.37 12.48
CA ALA A 95 -23.32 14.10 12.09
C ALA A 95 -24.61 13.31 12.33
N ILE A 96 -24.52 12.02 12.71
CA ILE A 96 -25.66 11.15 13.00
C ILE A 96 -25.90 11.15 14.51
N PRO A 97 -26.95 11.79 15.03
CA PRO A 97 -27.18 11.93 16.47
C PRO A 97 -27.36 10.59 17.20
N GLU A 98 -27.90 9.59 16.51
CA GLU A 98 -28.17 8.26 17.05
C GLU A 98 -26.94 7.34 17.03
N LEU A 99 -25.84 7.75 16.40
CA LEU A 99 -24.60 6.99 16.31
C LEU A 99 -23.53 7.59 17.22
N THR A 100 -23.18 6.89 18.30
CA THR A 100 -22.12 7.31 19.21
C THR A 100 -20.89 6.42 19.07
N LEU A 101 -19.71 7.04 18.93
CA LEU A 101 -18.44 6.36 18.74
C LEU A 101 -17.43 6.85 19.77
N ASP A 102 -17.01 5.97 20.68
CA ASP A 102 -15.99 6.26 21.68
C ASP A 102 -14.78 5.33 21.54
N GLY A 103 -13.62 5.86 21.92
CA GLY A 103 -12.36 5.18 21.70
C GLY A 103 -11.15 5.96 22.18
N THR A 104 -9.98 5.43 21.89
CA THR A 104 -8.70 6.08 22.16
C THR A 104 -8.16 6.67 20.86
N VAL A 105 -7.69 7.91 20.92
CA VAL A 105 -7.05 8.57 19.77
C VAL A 105 -5.55 8.44 19.92
N THR A 106 -4.90 7.98 18.86
CA THR A 106 -3.44 7.96 18.75
C THR A 106 -3.01 8.79 17.54
N GLU A 107 -1.84 9.42 17.61
CA GLU A 107 -1.31 10.21 16.48
C GLU A 107 -1.05 9.35 15.24
N GLU A 108 -0.69 8.08 15.42
CA GLU A 108 -0.31 7.17 14.35
C GLU A 108 -1.52 6.53 13.63
N TYR A 109 -2.56 6.14 14.39
CA TYR A 109 -3.68 5.35 13.85
C TYR A 109 -5.03 6.07 13.90
N GLY A 110 -5.10 7.26 14.49
CA GLY A 110 -6.36 7.98 14.70
C GLY A 110 -7.22 7.34 15.78
N LEU A 111 -8.54 7.46 15.66
CA LEU A 111 -9.49 6.87 16.60
C LEU A 111 -9.54 5.34 16.47
N MET A 112 -9.13 4.65 17.52
CA MET A 112 -9.40 3.24 17.73
C MET A 112 -10.74 3.11 18.46
N ILE A 113 -11.76 2.58 17.77
CA ILE A 113 -13.11 2.44 18.31
C ILE A 113 -13.13 1.33 19.37
N THR A 114 -13.65 1.64 20.54
CA THR A 114 -13.86 0.66 21.63
C THR A 114 -15.34 0.51 21.98
N THR A 115 -16.15 1.53 21.73
CA THR A 115 -17.57 1.54 22.04
C THR A 115 -18.35 2.14 20.88
N VAL A 116 -19.42 1.46 20.47
CA VAL A 116 -20.39 1.97 19.49
C VAL A 116 -21.78 1.89 20.13
N ASN A 117 -22.53 2.99 20.13
CA ASN A 117 -23.88 3.06 20.70
C ASN A 117 -23.95 2.53 22.15
N GLY A 118 -22.91 2.80 22.95
CA GLY A 118 -22.78 2.33 24.33
C GLY A 118 -22.34 0.87 24.50
N VAL A 119 -22.21 0.10 23.41
CA VAL A 119 -21.73 -1.29 23.43
C VAL A 119 -20.21 -1.34 23.32
N ARG A 120 -19.56 -1.75 24.41
CA ARG A 120 -18.10 -1.85 24.51
C ARG A 120 -17.60 -3.20 23.99
N ALA A 121 -16.54 -3.16 23.17
CA ALA A 121 -15.70 -4.31 22.87
C ALA A 121 -14.41 -4.22 23.69
N ASP A 122 -14.02 -5.33 24.34
CA ASP A 122 -12.85 -5.36 25.22
C ASP A 122 -11.85 -6.43 24.78
N TYR A 123 -10.88 -5.99 23.98
CA TYR A 123 -9.83 -6.86 23.47
C TYR A 123 -9.02 -7.53 24.60
N THR A 124 -8.88 -6.90 25.77
CA THR A 124 -8.09 -7.46 26.88
C THR A 124 -8.82 -8.56 27.64
N GLN A 125 -10.16 -8.54 27.62
CA GLN A 125 -10.99 -9.49 28.33
C GLN A 125 -11.29 -10.73 27.50
N ASP A 126 -11.77 -10.53 26.27
CA ASP A 126 -12.27 -11.60 25.41
C ASP A 126 -11.80 -11.48 23.96
N GLY A 127 -10.85 -10.58 23.68
CA GLY A 127 -10.31 -10.34 22.35
C GLY A 127 -11.32 -9.76 21.36
N ALA A 128 -12.49 -9.29 21.82
CA ALA A 128 -13.47 -8.66 20.96
C ALA A 128 -13.03 -7.27 20.51
N TYR A 129 -13.44 -6.88 19.31
CA TYR A 129 -13.16 -5.56 18.73
C TYR A 129 -14.27 -5.14 17.76
N TRP A 130 -14.27 -3.86 17.39
CA TRP A 130 -15.13 -3.34 16.32
C TRP A 130 -14.36 -3.31 15.00
N ALA A 131 -14.79 -4.11 14.03
CA ALA A 131 -14.25 -4.11 12.67
C ALA A 131 -14.90 -3.01 11.83
N LEU A 132 -14.09 -2.27 11.07
CA LEU A 132 -14.56 -1.30 10.09
C LEU A 132 -14.44 -1.89 8.68
N LEU A 133 -15.57 -2.06 8.01
CA LEU A 133 -15.66 -2.66 6.67
C LEU A 133 -16.23 -1.67 5.67
N LEU A 134 -15.81 -1.79 4.41
CA LEU A 134 -16.40 -1.17 3.23
C LEU A 134 -16.83 -2.29 2.28
N ASN A 135 -18.13 -2.41 2.01
CA ASN A 135 -18.68 -3.51 1.18
C ASN A 135 -18.18 -4.90 1.62
N ASP A 136 -18.24 -5.18 2.92
CA ASP A 136 -17.80 -6.43 3.57
C ASP A 136 -16.28 -6.73 3.54
N GLU A 137 -15.46 -5.83 2.98
CA GLU A 137 -14.00 -5.91 3.04
C GLU A 137 -13.42 -4.97 4.11
N PRO A 138 -12.35 -5.36 4.84
CA PRO A 138 -11.71 -4.47 5.81
C PRO A 138 -11.24 -3.16 5.18
N CYS A 139 -11.55 -2.04 5.83
CA CYS A 139 -11.06 -0.74 5.41
C CYS A 139 -9.54 -0.65 5.55
N ASN A 140 -8.90 0.03 4.59
CA ASN A 140 -7.46 0.28 4.62
C ASN A 140 -7.04 1.34 5.65
N TYR A 141 -8.00 2.15 6.13
CA TYR A 141 -7.77 3.22 7.09
C TYR A 141 -8.76 3.14 8.25
N GLY A 142 -8.36 3.65 9.42
CA GLY A 142 -9.28 3.86 10.53
C GLY A 142 -10.33 4.94 10.22
N ILE A 143 -11.42 4.95 10.97
CA ILE A 143 -12.60 5.79 10.70
C ILE A 143 -12.27 7.29 10.54
N SER A 144 -11.28 7.81 11.29
CA SER A 144 -10.85 9.21 11.25
C SER A 144 -10.15 9.61 9.94
N MET A 145 -9.59 8.63 9.23
CA MET A 145 -8.79 8.84 8.02
C MET A 145 -9.37 8.12 6.80
N GLN A 146 -10.46 7.37 6.96
CA GLN A 146 -11.15 6.67 5.88
C GLN A 146 -11.90 7.67 5.01
N PRO A 147 -11.42 7.97 3.79
CA PRO A 147 -12.11 8.89 2.90
C PRO A 147 -13.37 8.25 2.37
N ILE A 148 -14.40 9.06 2.15
CA ILE A 148 -15.71 8.60 1.70
C ILE A 148 -16.03 9.06 0.27
N LYS A 149 -16.78 8.23 -0.45
CA LYS A 149 -17.31 8.49 -1.79
C LYS A 149 -18.82 8.24 -1.81
N ASP A 150 -19.48 8.83 -2.79
CA ASP A 150 -20.91 8.66 -2.98
C ASP A 150 -21.27 7.18 -3.25
N GLY A 151 -22.33 6.71 -2.60
CA GLY A 151 -22.84 5.35 -2.70
C GLY A 151 -22.06 4.29 -1.92
N GLU A 152 -21.04 4.67 -1.14
CA GLU A 152 -20.29 3.71 -0.33
C GLU A 152 -21.09 3.20 0.89
N HIS A 153 -20.89 1.93 1.20
CA HIS A 153 -21.55 1.24 2.30
C HIS A 153 -20.52 0.76 3.32
N TYR A 154 -20.56 1.36 4.50
CA TYR A 154 -19.67 1.07 5.61
C TYR A 154 -20.38 0.24 6.67
N LYS A 155 -19.62 -0.64 7.34
CA LYS A 155 -20.11 -1.40 8.50
C LYS A 155 -19.15 -1.28 9.67
N LEU A 156 -19.70 -1.07 10.86
CA LEU A 156 -19.04 -1.27 12.14
C LEU A 156 -19.57 -2.58 12.73
N VAL A 157 -18.75 -3.63 12.70
CA VAL A 157 -19.16 -4.97 13.10
C VAL A 157 -18.50 -5.33 14.42
N TYR A 158 -19.31 -5.74 15.41
CA TYR A 158 -18.78 -6.33 16.63
C TYR A 158 -18.24 -7.72 16.29
N THR A 159 -16.92 -7.88 16.43
CA THR A 159 -16.23 -9.13 16.13
C THR A 159 -15.71 -9.73 17.43
N PRO A 160 -16.23 -10.90 17.88
CA PRO A 160 -15.62 -11.64 18.98
C PRO A 160 -14.26 -12.19 18.55
N ALA A 161 -13.37 -12.49 19.50
CA ALA A 161 -12.19 -13.29 19.16
C ALA A 161 -12.65 -14.67 18.66
N ASP A 162 -12.11 -15.11 17.53
CA ASP A 162 -12.23 -16.51 17.10
C ASP A 162 -11.70 -17.40 18.23
N GLN A 163 -12.55 -18.25 18.81
CA GLN A 163 -12.15 -19.30 19.75
C GLN A 163 -11.93 -20.62 19.04
#